data_AF-A0AA96ZN70-F1
#
_entry.id   AF-A0AA96ZN70-F1
#
_cell.length_a   1.000
_cell.length_b   1.000
_cell.length_c   1.000
_cell.angle_alpha   90.00
_cell.angle_beta   90.00
_cell.angle_gamma   90.00
#
_symmetry.space_group_name_H-M   'P 1'
#
loop_
_entity.id
_entity.type
_entity.pdbx_description
1 polymer ?
#
loop_
_entity_poly.entity_id
_entity_poly.type
_entity_poly.pdbx_seq_one_letter_code
_entity_poly.pdbx_strand_id
1 'polypeptide(L)'
;MEKAEVLEDEYQHLFLKPLLNASTLLITFQGEAEALTVSINEQGEMKKVSPPQTSNLTFYGNQTEIIDLLHGDISLQHLIQSGSLKVKGSFRALLKLEAILWLTNGFFQRILKN
;
A
#
# COMPACT_ATOMS: atom_id res chain seq x y z
N MET A 1 -0.68 18.61 12.03
CA MET A 1 -0.11 18.34 10.70
C MET A 1 1.22 17.63 10.91
N GLU A 2 1.16 16.31 11.00
CA GLU A 2 2.37 15.48 11.10
C GLU A 2 2.90 15.30 9.68
N LYS A 3 4.11 15.78 9.41
CA LYS A 3 4.80 15.52 8.15
C LYS A 3 5.29 14.09 8.21
N ALA A 4 4.62 13.18 7.52
CA ALA A 4 5.17 11.87 7.21
C ALA A 4 6.35 12.08 6.25
N GLU A 5 7.57 12.03 6.77
CA GLU A 5 8.78 11.95 5.97
C GLU A 5 8.93 10.51 5.48
N VAL A 6 8.82 10.33 4.16
CA VAL A 6 9.10 9.06 3.50
C VAL A 6 10.62 8.86 3.56
N LEU A 7 11.09 7.96 4.41
CA LEU A 7 12.46 7.46 4.34
C LEU A 7 12.56 6.58 3.09
N GLU A 8 12.96 7.17 1.96
CA GLU A 8 13.44 6.40 0.81
C GLU A 8 14.77 5.77 1.19
N ASP A 9 14.72 4.57 1.75
CA ASP A 9 15.91 3.72 1.85
C ASP A 9 16.21 3.23 0.43
N GLU A 10 17.14 3.91 -0.26
CA GLU A 10 17.44 3.78 -1.71
C GLU A 10 17.63 2.32 -2.19
N TYR A 11 17.86 1.38 -1.27
CA TYR A 11 18.07 -0.04 -1.55
C TYR A 11 16.81 -0.91 -1.56
N GLN A 12 15.69 -0.49 -0.95
CA GLN A 12 14.48 -1.32 -0.91
C GLN A 12 13.79 -1.41 -2.28
N HIS A 13 13.89 -0.37 -3.11
CA HIS A 13 13.28 -0.32 -4.45
C HIS A 13 13.91 -1.35 -5.42
N LEU A 14 15.17 -1.74 -5.21
CA LEU A 14 15.88 -2.68 -6.09
C LEU A 14 15.26 -4.09 -6.08
N PHE A 15 14.65 -4.51 -4.97
CA PHE A 15 13.99 -5.81 -4.84
C PHE A 15 12.60 -5.87 -5.47
N LEU A 16 11.98 -4.72 -5.74
CA LEU A 16 10.62 -4.65 -6.26
C LEU A 16 10.57 -4.80 -7.79
N LYS A 17 11.67 -4.51 -8.49
CA LYS A 17 11.74 -4.50 -9.95
C LYS A 17 11.19 -5.77 -10.63
N PRO A 18 11.44 -7.00 -10.13
CA PRO A 18 10.84 -8.22 -10.69
C PRO A 18 9.33 -8.35 -10.47
N LEU A 19 8.78 -7.70 -9.44
CA LEU A 19 7.35 -7.73 -9.11
C LEU A 19 6.55 -6.67 -9.87
N LEU A 20 7.24 -5.64 -10.37
CA LEU A 20 6.66 -4.49 -11.03
C LEU A 20 6.72 -4.67 -12.55
N ASN A 21 5.60 -4.37 -13.21
CA ASN A 21 5.48 -4.46 -14.67
C ASN A 21 5.56 -3.03 -15.23
N ALA A 22 5.68 -2.89 -16.55
CA ALA A 22 5.55 -1.59 -17.22
C ALA A 22 4.24 -0.83 -16.90
N SER A 23 3.20 -1.53 -16.42
CA SER A 23 1.95 -0.92 -15.98
C SER A 23 1.98 -0.55 -14.49
N THR A 24 1.75 0.72 -14.19
CA THR A 24 1.58 1.25 -12.82
C THR A 24 0.50 0.50 -12.05
N LEU A 25 0.82 0.10 -10.82
CA LEU A 25 -0.12 -0.47 -9.87
C LEU A 25 -0.82 0.67 -9.11
N LEU A 26 -2.14 0.80 -9.30
CA LEU A 26 -2.99 1.77 -8.63
C LEU A 26 -3.82 1.09 -7.55
N ILE A 27 -3.64 1.52 -6.30
CA ILE A 27 -4.31 0.93 -5.14
C ILE A 27 -5.04 2.04 -4.40
N THR A 28 -6.35 1.87 -4.23
CA THR A 28 -7.18 2.77 -3.43
C THR A 28 -7.51 2.12 -2.09
N PHE A 29 -7.28 2.85 -1.02
CA PHE A 29 -7.71 2.52 0.33
C PHE A 29 -8.87 3.43 0.69
N GLN A 30 -10.06 2.85 0.81
CA GLN A 30 -11.29 3.52 1.18
C GLN A 30 -11.57 3.26 2.66
N GLY A 31 -11.18 4.21 3.50
CA GLY A 31 -11.57 4.25 4.90
C GLY A 31 -12.97 4.83 5.07
N GLU A 32 -13.39 4.92 6.33
CA GLU A 32 -14.69 5.47 6.73
C GLU A 32 -14.79 6.98 6.46
N ALA A 33 -13.72 7.75 6.72
CA ALA A 33 -13.72 9.20 6.56
C ALA A 33 -13.04 9.69 5.27
N GLU A 34 -12.01 8.98 4.80
CA GLU A 34 -11.24 9.42 3.63
C GLU A 34 -10.82 8.25 2.72
N ALA A 35 -10.48 8.62 1.49
CA ALA A 35 -9.91 7.72 0.51
C ALA A 35 -8.50 8.17 0.15
N LEU A 36 -7.57 7.22 0.12
CA LEU A 36 -6.19 7.43 -0.32
C LEU A 36 -5.94 6.55 -1.55
N THR A 37 -5.34 7.10 -2.61
CA THR A 37 -4.79 6.27 -3.69
C THR A 37 -3.28 6.39 -3.75
N VAL A 38 -2.62 5.23 -3.84
CA VAL A 38 -1.17 5.11 -4.03
C VAL A 38 -0.92 4.50 -5.40
N SER A 39 0.00 5.09 -6.16
CA SER A 39 0.53 4.54 -7.41
C SER A 39 1.93 4.01 -7.19
N ILE A 40 2.22 2.80 -7.70
CA ILE A 40 3.55 2.20 -7.72
C ILE A 40 3.94 1.94 -9.17
N ASN A 41 4.96 2.64 -9.67
CA ASN A 41 5.43 2.48 -11.05
C ASN A 41 6.41 1.32 -11.21
N GLU A 42 6.92 1.10 -12.43
CA GLU A 42 7.85 0.02 -12.74
C GLU A 42 9.23 0.16 -12.05
N GLN A 43 9.57 1.38 -11.61
CA GLN A 43 10.79 1.69 -10.86
C GLN A 43 10.62 1.45 -9.35
N GLY A 44 9.40 1.17 -8.88
CA GLY A 44 9.10 1.01 -7.46
C GLY A 44 8.92 2.34 -6.73
N GLU A 45 8.79 3.46 -7.45
CA GLU A 45 8.44 4.73 -6.85
C GLU A 45 6.97 4.71 -6.42
N MET A 46 6.73 5.13 -5.19
CA MET A 46 5.40 5.19 -4.59
C MET A 46 4.96 6.65 -4.49
N LYS A 47 3.80 6.97 -5.05
CA LYS A 47 3.25 8.34 -5.04
C LYS A 47 1.79 8.34 -4.59
N LYS A 48 1.43 9.27 -3.72
CA LYS A 48 0.03 9.59 -3.43
C LYS A 48 -0.56 10.31 -4.64
N VAL A 49 -1.70 9.85 -5.13
CA VAL A 49 -2.39 10.41 -6.29
C VAL A 49 -3.85 10.70 -5.98
N SER A 50 -4.45 11.59 -6.76
CA SER A 50 -5.89 11.83 -6.71
C SER A 50 -6.66 10.55 -7.05
N PRO A 51 -7.85 10.32 -6.45
CA PRO A 51 -8.64 9.11 -6.70
C PRO A 51 -8.94 8.94 -8.20
N PRO A 52 -8.44 7.88 -8.86
CA PRO A 52 -8.70 7.64 -10.27
C PRO A 52 -10.13 7.10 -10.47
N GLN A 53 -10.63 7.15 -11.70
CA GLN A 53 -11.91 6.49 -12.04
C GLN A 53 -11.85 4.97 -11.88
N THR A 54 -10.66 4.37 -12.04
CA THR A 54 -10.43 2.94 -11.89
C THR A 54 -9.10 2.66 -11.19
N SER A 55 -9.13 1.71 -10.26
CA SER A 55 -7.95 1.22 -9.52
C SER A 55 -7.78 -0.28 -9.76
N ASN A 56 -6.54 -0.77 -9.72
CA ASN A 56 -6.29 -2.21 -9.82
C ASN A 56 -6.78 -2.96 -8.59
N LEU A 57 -6.73 -2.29 -7.43
CA LEU A 57 -7.27 -2.74 -6.16
C LEU A 57 -8.01 -1.59 -5.48
N THR A 58 -9.09 -1.93 -4.80
CA THR A 58 -9.76 -1.07 -3.84
C THR A 58 -10.01 -1.86 -2.56
N PHE A 59 -9.46 -1.35 -1.47
CA PHE A 59 -9.66 -1.87 -0.12
C PHE A 59 -10.73 -1.04 0.59
N TYR A 60 -11.63 -1.71 1.29
CA TYR A 60 -12.66 -1.10 2.13
C TYR A 60 -12.55 -1.67 3.54
N GLY A 61 -12.46 -0.81 4.54
CA GLY A 61 -12.34 -1.25 5.92
C GLY A 61 -12.17 -0.10 6.90
N ASN A 62 -11.87 -0.45 8.15
CA ASN A 62 -11.60 0.56 9.18
C ASN A 62 -10.33 1.35 8.82
N GLN A 63 -10.39 2.66 9.01
CA GLN A 63 -9.30 3.55 8.66
C GLN A 63 -8.03 3.28 9.48
N THR A 64 -8.17 2.94 10.76
CA THR A 64 -7.04 2.64 11.65
C THR A 64 -6.31 1.39 11.19
N GLU A 65 -7.04 0.31 10.89
CA GLU A 65 -6.47 -0.94 10.40
C GLU A 65 -5.80 -0.78 9.03
N ILE A 66 -6.36 0.06 8.15
CA ILE A 66 -5.72 0.44 6.89
C ILE A 66 -4.40 1.16 7.17
N ILE A 67 -4.38 2.11 8.11
CA ILE A 67 -3.15 2.83 8.47
C ILE A 67 -2.11 1.86 9.04
N ASP A 68 -2.50 0.96 9.94
CA ASP A 68 -1.61 -0.04 10.53
C ASP A 68 -1.03 -0.98 9.46
N LEU A 69 -1.84 -1.38 8.46
CA LEU A 69 -1.37 -2.15 7.30
C LEU A 69 -0.30 -1.39 6.52
N LEU A 70 -0.55 -0.12 6.24
CA LEU A 70 0.37 0.73 5.47
C LEU A 70 1.67 0.99 6.23
N HIS A 71 1.70 0.85 7.56
CA HIS A 71 2.91 0.93 8.38
C HIS A 71 3.58 -0.43 8.62
N GLY A 72 2.98 -1.54 8.16
CA GLY A 72 3.50 -2.88 8.40
C GLY A 72 3.22 -3.42 9.80
N ASP A 73 2.41 -2.72 10.61
CA ASP A 73 2.04 -3.11 11.97
C ASP A 73 1.12 -4.35 11.96
N ILE A 74 0.36 -4.55 10.87
CA ILE A 74 -0.50 -5.71 10.64
C ILE A 74 -0.37 -6.22 9.21
N SER A 75 -0.41 -7.54 9.02
CA SER A 75 -0.33 -8.14 7.69
C SER A 75 -1.66 -8.10 6.96
N LEU A 76 -1.62 -7.96 5.63
CA LEU A 76 -2.81 -7.99 4.80
C LEU A 76 -3.53 -9.34 4.87
N GLN A 77 -2.78 -10.44 4.97
CA GLN A 77 -3.36 -11.77 5.20
C GLN A 77 -4.22 -11.82 6.47
N HIS A 78 -3.76 -11.22 7.57
CA HIS A 78 -4.51 -11.19 8.83
C HIS A 78 -5.83 -10.42 8.66
N LEU A 79 -5.77 -9.23 8.04
CA LEU A 79 -6.94 -8.39 7.80
C LEU A 79 -7.99 -9.02 6.87
N ILE A 80 -7.56 -9.81 5.89
CA ILE A 80 -8.46 -10.56 5.01
C ILE A 80 -9.11 -11.72 5.79
N GLN A 81 -8.34 -12.44 6.60
CA GLN A 81 -8.82 -13.59 7.38
C GLN A 81 -9.79 -13.18 8.50
N SER A 82 -9.56 -12.03 9.15
CA SER A 82 -10.46 -11.48 10.16
C SER A 82 -11.77 -10.94 9.56
N GLY A 83 -11.81 -10.70 8.24
CA GLY A 83 -12.92 -10.04 7.57
C GLY A 83 -12.98 -8.53 7.79
N SER A 84 -11.95 -7.95 8.44
CA SER A 84 -11.81 -6.50 8.69
C SER A 84 -11.69 -5.70 7.40
N LEU A 85 -11.13 -6.30 6.35
CA LEU A 85 -10.84 -5.63 5.10
C LEU A 85 -11.49 -6.36 3.91
N LYS A 86 -12.34 -5.65 3.17
CA LYS A 86 -12.90 -6.14 1.90
C LYS A 86 -12.04 -5.66 0.74
N VAL A 87 -11.77 -6.54 -0.21
CA VAL A 87 -10.94 -6.25 -1.38
C VAL A 87 -11.75 -6.39 -2.64
N LYS A 88 -11.69 -5.39 -3.52
CA LYS A 88 -12.21 -5.45 -4.90
C LYS A 88 -11.06 -5.21 -5.87
N GLY A 89 -10.98 -6.00 -6.94
CA GLY A 89 -10.02 -5.78 -8.02
C GLY A 89 -9.34 -7.06 -8.48
N SER A 90 -8.11 -6.93 -9.00
CA SER A 90 -7.37 -8.05 -9.57
C SER A 90 -6.69 -8.89 -8.50
N PHE A 91 -6.95 -10.20 -8.46
CA PHE A 91 -6.22 -11.13 -7.60
C PHE A 91 -4.71 -11.10 -7.84
N ARG A 92 -4.27 -10.94 -9.10
CA ARG A 92 -2.85 -10.75 -9.44
C ARG A 92 -2.27 -9.49 -8.81
N ALA A 93 -3.03 -8.40 -8.81
CA ALA A 93 -2.61 -7.16 -8.16
C ALA A 93 -2.53 -7.33 -6.64
N LEU A 94 -3.44 -8.12 -6.04
CA LEU A 94 -3.42 -8.43 -4.61
C LEU A 94 -2.14 -9.17 -4.22
N LEU A 95 -1.77 -10.22 -4.95
CA LEU A 95 -0.53 -10.98 -4.71
C LEU A 95 0.72 -10.10 -4.86
N LYS A 96 0.71 -9.18 -5.83
CA LYS A 96 1.80 -8.20 -6.00
C LYS A 96 1.91 -7.28 -4.79
N LEU A 97 0.79 -6.75 -4.32
CA LEU A 97 0.77 -5.87 -3.15
C LEU A 97 1.27 -6.58 -1.90
N GLU A 98 0.82 -7.81 -1.64
CA GLU A 98 1.30 -8.63 -0.52
C GLU A 98 2.83 -8.75 -0.54
N ALA A 99 3.39 -9.11 -1.71
CA ALA A 99 4.83 -9.25 -1.87
C ALA A 99 5.57 -7.94 -1.64
N ILE A 100 5.02 -6.80 -2.11
CA ILE A 100 5.62 -5.48 -1.88
C ILE A 100 5.62 -5.16 -0.38
N LEU A 101 4.46 -5.26 0.28
CA LEU A 101 4.33 -4.97 1.72
C LEU A 101 5.27 -5.83 2.58
N TRP A 102 5.45 -7.09 2.20
CA TRP A 102 6.37 -8.00 2.88
C TRP A 102 7.85 -7.63 2.68
N LEU A 103 8.23 -7.20 1.46
CA LEU A 103 9.61 -6.80 1.16
C LEU A 103 9.98 -5.41 1.73
N THR A 104 9.00 -4.53 1.94
CA THR A 104 9.22 -3.16 2.42
C THR A 104 8.87 -2.96 3.90
N ASN A 105 8.37 -4.00 4.58
CA ASN A 105 7.80 -3.91 5.93
C ASN A 105 6.74 -2.79 6.05
N GLY A 106 5.78 -2.77 5.12
CA GLY A 106 4.82 -1.67 4.97
C GLY A 106 5.28 -0.59 3.98
N PHE A 107 4.40 0.35 3.66
CA PHE A 107 4.71 1.47 2.74
C PHE A 107 5.33 2.68 3.43
N PHE A 108 4.97 2.93 4.69
CA PHE A 108 5.42 4.08 5.46
C PHE A 108 6.08 3.59 6.74
N GLN A 109 7.35 3.94 6.92
CA GLN A 109 8.00 3.73 8.22
C GLN A 109 7.64 4.89 9.14
N ARG A 110 7.16 4.61 10.36
CA ARG A 110 7.01 5.67 11.38
C ARG A 110 8.41 6.13 11.75
N ILE A 111 8.74 7.39 11.51
CA ILE A 111 9.96 7.98 12.08
C ILE A 111 9.72 8.15 13.58
N LEU A 112 10.25 7.21 14.38
CA LEU A 112 10.41 7.41 15.81
C LEU A 112 11.46 8.51 16.01
N LYS A 113 10.99 9.75 16.20
CA LYS A 113 11.85 10.83 16.69
C LYS A 113 12.19 10.53 18.14
N ASN A 114 13.43 10.10 18.38
CA ASN A 114 14.04 10.10 19.72
C ASN A 114 14.24 11.52 20.23
#